data_AF-A0A926W2R7-F1
#
_entry.id   AF-A0A926W2R7-F1
#
_cell.length_a   1.000
_cell.length_b   1.000
_cell.length_c   1.000
_cell.angle_alpha   90.00
_cell.angle_beta   90.00
_cell.angle_gamma   90.00
#
_symmetry.space_group_name_H-M   'P 1'
#
loop_
_entity.id
_entity.type
_entity.pdbx_description
1 polymer ?
#
loop_
_entity_poly.entity_id
_entity_poly.type
_entity_poly.pdbx_seq_one_letter_code
_entity_poly.pdbx_strand_id
1 'polypeptide(L)'
;MYRIGISLKSWGVLLAAGCLWGSAPASTWAAPEPAIEPSPSESVETPAAEASSPAEDVSAIRNTPRALPMAVTPVPVPPFPETVPEAISPDPAGLVGLHPTEEADLGIGHLRPKQVSSLQDSSWPQSPTANASWLRDVTLPIYAAPEGEPWGWFINGWLVTDQADPLAVGRDAAFSMLHTYSGLYTFPVMEVRPDGWFRFQYTPVGTAWAHVSHLNLGSVELTLETWEDRFLSAGWIEFRKHGASHALMPQPESGQSLQALISPNSLIEPLEFEGDWARVRVTQPVDACAPLPGAGTQEGWIRWRTGEQDSLVWFPPEGC
;
A
#
# COMPACT_ATOMS: atom_id res chain seq x y z
N MET A 1 -8.01 3.71 64.32
CA MET A 1 -8.08 2.38 64.94
C MET A 1 -8.91 1.49 64.03
N TYR A 2 -8.28 0.42 63.51
CA TYR A 2 -8.79 -0.81 62.84
C TYR A 2 -9.89 -0.72 61.74
N ARG A 3 -9.65 -1.06 60.45
CA ARG A 3 -9.40 -2.41 59.81
C ARG A 3 -10.60 -3.36 60.01
N ILE A 4 -11.21 -4.12 59.09
CA ILE A 4 -10.94 -4.86 57.82
C ILE A 4 -12.36 -5.29 57.34
N GLY A 5 -12.72 -5.63 56.10
CA GLY A 5 -11.98 -5.86 54.88
C GLY A 5 -12.85 -6.52 53.80
N ILE A 6 -12.24 -6.79 52.65
CA ILE A 6 -12.82 -7.59 51.57
C ILE A 6 -11.76 -8.62 51.15
N SER A 7 -12.24 -9.86 51.03
CA SER A 7 -11.48 -11.09 50.84
C SER A 7 -10.97 -11.23 49.41
N LEU A 8 -9.65 -11.44 49.27
CA LEU A 8 -9.08 -12.11 48.10
C LEU A 8 -9.42 -13.60 48.13
N LYS A 9 -9.76 -14.19 46.99
CA LYS A 9 -9.61 -15.63 46.77
C LYS A 9 -8.68 -15.89 45.59
N SER A 10 -7.68 -16.68 45.94
CA SER A 10 -6.53 -17.15 45.19
C SER A 10 -6.88 -18.23 44.18
N TRP A 11 -5.97 -18.32 43.21
CA TRP A 11 -5.76 -19.32 42.19
C TRP A 11 -5.73 -20.76 42.72
N GLY A 12 -6.13 -21.69 41.85
CA GLY A 12 -5.91 -23.13 41.98
C GLY A 12 -5.57 -23.74 40.63
N VAL A 13 -4.27 -23.98 40.42
CA VAL A 13 -3.68 -24.77 39.34
C VAL A 13 -3.99 -26.25 39.57
N LEU A 14 -4.39 -26.98 38.52
CA LEU A 14 -4.35 -28.43 38.49
C LEU A 14 -3.80 -28.89 37.12
N LEU A 15 -2.51 -29.24 37.13
CA LEU A 15 -1.84 -30.04 36.13
C LEU A 15 -2.15 -31.52 36.43
N ALA A 16 -2.64 -32.26 35.43
CA ALA A 16 -2.68 -33.71 35.46
C ALA A 16 -2.14 -34.26 34.14
N ALA A 17 -1.18 -35.17 34.27
CA ALA A 17 -0.46 -35.86 33.22
C ALA A 17 -1.29 -36.96 32.54
N GLY A 18 -0.94 -37.30 31.30
CA GLY A 18 -1.45 -38.48 30.60
C GLY A 18 -0.64 -38.80 29.34
N CYS A 19 0.20 -39.81 29.44
CA CYS A 19 1.04 -40.41 28.40
C CYS A 19 0.24 -40.96 27.20
N LEU A 20 0.94 -41.17 26.06
CA LEU A 20 0.94 -42.37 25.16
C LEU A 20 1.50 -41.93 23.79
N TRP A 21 2.79 -42.15 23.49
CA TRP A 21 3.32 -43.31 22.75
C TRP A 21 2.44 -43.76 21.57
N GLY A 22 2.89 -43.40 20.36
CA GLY A 22 2.39 -43.92 19.10
C GLY A 22 3.46 -43.77 18.01
N SER A 23 4.33 -44.77 17.91
CA SER A 23 5.28 -44.93 16.82
C SER A 23 4.67 -45.73 15.67
N ALA A 24 5.22 -45.47 14.48
CA ALA A 24 5.28 -46.30 13.26
C ALA A 24 4.27 -46.00 12.13
N PRO A 25 4.56 -46.38 10.88
CA PRO A 25 5.84 -46.64 10.22
C PRO A 25 6.04 -45.83 8.92
N ALA A 26 7.28 -45.88 8.41
CA ALA A 26 7.61 -45.55 7.03
C ALA A 26 6.80 -46.41 6.04
N SER A 27 6.35 -45.79 4.95
CA SER A 27 5.96 -46.51 3.73
C SER A 27 6.46 -45.75 2.51
N THR A 28 7.49 -46.36 1.94
CA THR A 28 8.01 -46.16 0.60
C THR A 28 6.98 -46.62 -0.41
N TRP A 29 6.57 -45.76 -1.34
CA TRP A 29 6.24 -46.19 -2.70
C TRP A 29 6.50 -45.06 -3.69
N ALA A 30 7.55 -45.29 -4.50
CA ALA A 30 7.69 -44.68 -5.80
C ALA A 30 6.82 -45.47 -6.80
N ALA A 31 6.12 -44.74 -7.67
CA ALA A 31 5.60 -45.28 -8.93
C ALA A 31 5.70 -44.19 -10.02
N PRO A 32 6.00 -44.60 -11.27
CA PRO A 32 6.54 -43.72 -12.32
C PRO A 32 5.49 -42.95 -13.12
N GLU A 33 5.98 -41.89 -13.76
CA GLU A 33 5.39 -41.12 -14.87
C GLU A 33 4.67 -42.00 -15.92
N PRO A 34 3.48 -41.59 -16.37
CA PRO A 34 3.04 -41.86 -17.72
C PRO A 34 3.55 -40.76 -18.67
N ALA A 35 4.33 -41.19 -19.66
CA ALA A 35 4.73 -40.41 -20.82
C ALA A 35 3.49 -39.88 -21.57
N ILE A 36 3.42 -38.57 -21.75
CA ILE A 36 2.46 -37.92 -22.65
C ILE A 36 3.08 -37.95 -24.05
N GLU A 37 2.48 -38.74 -24.93
CA GLU A 37 2.74 -38.72 -26.37
C GLU A 37 2.38 -37.34 -26.95
N PRO A 38 3.27 -36.70 -27.74
CA PRO A 38 2.90 -35.54 -28.53
C PRO A 38 2.04 -35.98 -29.73
N SER A 39 0.78 -35.54 -29.75
CA SER A 39 -0.06 -35.60 -30.95
C SER A 39 0.51 -34.73 -32.06
N PRO A 40 0.51 -35.21 -33.32
CA PRO A 40 1.06 -34.47 -34.45
C PRO A 40 0.19 -33.29 -34.86
N SER A 41 0.92 -32.23 -35.21
CA SER A 41 0.49 -30.95 -35.74
C SER A 41 -0.43 -31.08 -36.96
N GLU A 42 -1.66 -30.56 -36.86
CA GLU A 42 -2.51 -30.31 -38.02
C GLU A 42 -2.28 -28.85 -38.46
N SER A 43 -1.53 -28.71 -39.55
CA SER A 43 -1.26 -27.46 -40.23
C SER A 43 -2.52 -27.02 -41.00
N VAL A 44 -3.27 -26.07 -40.44
CA VAL A 44 -4.30 -25.34 -41.19
C VAL A 44 -3.67 -24.06 -41.74
N GLU A 45 -3.28 -24.12 -43.01
CA GLU A 45 -3.07 -22.92 -43.84
C GLU A 45 -4.36 -22.09 -43.84
N THR A 46 -4.31 -20.92 -43.21
CA THR A 46 -5.32 -19.87 -43.40
C THR A 46 -4.74 -18.83 -44.36
N PRO A 47 -5.44 -18.52 -45.47
CA PRO A 47 -4.94 -17.58 -46.46
C PRO A 47 -4.90 -16.15 -45.92
N ALA A 48 -3.84 -15.44 -46.29
CA ALA A 48 -3.63 -14.03 -46.04
C ALA A 48 -4.78 -13.19 -46.60
N ALA A 49 -5.48 -12.48 -45.71
CA ALA A 49 -6.33 -11.36 -46.06
C ALA A 49 -5.59 -10.08 -45.65
N GLU A 50 -5.02 -9.40 -46.64
CA GLU A 50 -4.62 -7.99 -46.55
C GLU A 50 -5.86 -7.16 -46.18
N ALA A 51 -5.88 -6.67 -44.94
CA ALA A 51 -6.71 -5.54 -44.56
C ALA A 51 -5.76 -4.41 -44.12
N SER A 52 -5.47 -3.51 -45.06
CA SER A 52 -4.90 -2.20 -44.76
C SER A 52 -5.89 -1.41 -43.91
N SER A 53 -5.72 -1.42 -42.59
CA SER A 53 -6.33 -0.42 -41.72
C SER A 53 -5.45 0.83 -41.70
N PRO A 54 -6.04 2.03 -41.83
CA PRO A 54 -5.30 3.27 -41.67
C PRO A 54 -4.80 3.34 -40.23
N ALA A 55 -3.52 3.65 -40.07
CA ALA A 55 -2.94 4.02 -38.79
C ALA A 55 -3.66 5.28 -38.30
N GLU A 56 -4.66 5.09 -37.44
CA GLU A 56 -5.14 6.18 -36.60
C GLU A 56 -4.01 6.55 -35.66
N ASP A 57 -3.63 7.82 -35.74
CA ASP A 57 -2.64 8.48 -34.92
C ASP A 57 -3.16 8.55 -33.47
N VAL A 58 -2.94 7.47 -32.69
CA VAL A 58 -3.30 7.38 -31.26
C VAL A 58 -2.22 8.03 -30.37
N SER A 59 -1.19 8.67 -30.96
CA SER A 59 -0.08 9.25 -30.19
C SER A 59 -0.41 10.59 -29.50
N ALA A 60 -1.63 11.09 -29.61
CA ALA A 60 -2.02 12.39 -29.05
C ALA A 60 -2.66 12.35 -27.64
N ILE A 61 -2.84 11.18 -27.02
CA ILE A 61 -3.24 11.08 -25.59
C ILE A 61 -1.99 10.84 -24.73
N ARG A 62 -0.98 11.70 -24.86
CA ARG A 62 0.20 11.64 -23.99
C ARG A 62 0.24 12.86 -23.07
N ASN A 63 0.28 12.56 -21.77
CA ASN A 63 0.92 13.36 -20.74
C ASN A 63 0.17 14.62 -20.31
N THR A 64 -1.03 14.44 -19.75
CA THR A 64 -1.43 15.30 -18.63
C THR A 64 -1.15 14.50 -17.36
N PRO A 65 -0.33 14.99 -16.41
CA PRO A 65 -0.38 14.51 -15.03
C PRO A 65 -1.85 14.36 -14.68
N ARG A 66 -2.26 13.27 -14.04
CA ARG A 66 -3.66 13.07 -13.66
C ARG A 66 -4.01 14.06 -12.56
N ALA A 67 -4.11 15.33 -12.94
CA ALA A 67 -4.56 16.42 -12.12
C ALA A 67 -5.95 16.02 -11.68
N LEU A 68 -6.12 15.93 -10.36
CA LEU A 68 -7.43 15.73 -9.77
C LEU A 68 -8.38 16.76 -10.42
N PRO A 69 -9.47 16.31 -11.06
CA PRO A 69 -10.27 17.18 -11.91
C PRO A 69 -10.80 18.41 -11.16
N MET A 70 -10.97 19.47 -11.95
CA MET A 70 -11.45 20.78 -11.55
C MET A 70 -12.80 20.75 -10.82
N ALA A 71 -12.96 21.67 -9.87
CA ALA A 71 -14.20 22.06 -9.21
C ALA A 71 -15.06 20.89 -8.70
N VAL A 72 -14.52 20.12 -7.75
CA VAL A 72 -15.28 19.17 -6.95
C VAL A 72 -16.38 19.91 -6.18
N THR A 73 -17.63 19.47 -6.34
CA THR A 73 -18.75 20.03 -5.57
C THR A 73 -18.64 19.55 -4.12
N PRO A 74 -18.59 20.45 -3.12
CA PRO A 74 -18.50 20.04 -1.73
C PRO A 74 -19.71 19.20 -1.32
N VAL A 75 -19.43 18.05 -0.67
CA VAL A 75 -20.48 17.25 -0.03
C VAL A 75 -20.77 17.86 1.35
N PRO A 76 -22.05 18.05 1.74
CA PRO A 76 -22.41 18.52 3.07
C PRO A 76 -21.72 17.69 4.16
N VAL A 77 -21.27 18.35 5.22
CA VAL A 77 -20.67 17.65 6.36
C VAL A 77 -21.82 16.98 7.14
N PRO A 78 -21.77 15.66 7.37
CA PRO A 78 -22.79 15.00 8.15
C PRO A 78 -22.76 15.44 9.62
N PRO A 79 -23.85 15.22 10.38
CA PRO A 79 -23.87 15.55 11.79
C PRO A 79 -22.81 14.73 12.55
N PHE A 80 -22.11 15.38 13.47
CA PHE A 80 -21.17 14.71 14.37
C PHE A 80 -21.89 13.68 15.25
N PRO A 81 -21.20 12.60 15.66
CA PRO A 81 -21.77 11.65 16.61
C PRO A 81 -22.08 12.35 17.95
N GLU A 82 -23.17 11.95 18.60
CA GLU A 82 -23.64 12.57 19.85
C GLU A 82 -22.59 12.54 20.96
N THR A 83 -21.78 11.48 20.99
CA THR A 83 -20.68 11.30 21.93
C THR A 83 -19.38 11.10 21.18
N VAL A 84 -18.44 12.03 21.35
CA VAL A 84 -17.08 11.91 20.83
C VAL A 84 -16.16 11.52 22.00
N PRO A 85 -15.49 10.36 21.93
CA PRO A 85 -14.52 9.97 22.96
C PRO A 85 -13.34 10.95 23.05
N GLU A 86 -12.68 10.96 24.21
CA GLU A 86 -11.42 11.69 24.37
C GLU A 86 -10.35 11.14 23.41
N ALA A 87 -9.53 12.04 22.88
CA ALA A 87 -8.52 11.67 21.90
C ALA A 87 -7.52 10.64 22.43
N ILE A 88 -7.26 9.63 21.61
CA ILE A 88 -6.32 8.56 21.93
C ILE A 88 -5.27 8.42 20.85
N SER A 89 -4.05 8.05 21.26
CA SER A 89 -3.02 7.65 20.31
C SER A 89 -3.29 6.23 19.86
N PRO A 90 -3.14 5.92 18.56
CA PRO A 90 -3.20 4.55 18.10
C PRO A 90 -2.15 3.67 18.81
N ASP A 91 -2.50 2.41 19.06
CA ASP A 91 -1.56 1.41 19.56
C ASP A 91 -0.82 0.77 18.36
N PRO A 92 0.52 0.93 18.26
CA PRO A 92 1.30 0.36 17.17
C PRO A 92 1.19 -1.16 17.05
N ALA A 93 0.90 -1.86 18.15
CA ALA A 93 0.82 -3.32 18.16
C ALA A 93 -0.33 -3.86 17.29
N GLY A 94 -1.39 -3.08 17.06
CA GLY A 94 -2.48 -3.44 16.15
C GLY A 94 -2.37 -2.79 14.77
N LEU A 95 -1.27 -2.15 14.42
CA LEU A 95 -1.04 -1.67 13.06
C LEU A 95 -0.37 -2.77 12.24
N VAL A 96 -0.98 -3.13 11.11
CA VAL A 96 -0.54 -4.23 10.24
C VAL A 96 -0.30 -3.75 8.81
N GLY A 97 0.48 -4.50 8.04
CA GLY A 97 0.79 -4.17 6.64
C GLY A 97 1.84 -3.08 6.47
N LEU A 98 2.63 -2.77 7.50
CA LEU A 98 3.58 -1.65 7.50
C LEU A 98 4.56 -1.67 6.31
N HIS A 99 4.98 -2.85 5.89
CA HIS A 99 5.74 -3.08 4.67
C HIS A 99 4.90 -3.94 3.71
N PRO A 100 4.75 -3.53 2.45
CA PRO A 100 3.98 -4.31 1.49
C PRO A 100 4.72 -5.59 1.11
N THR A 101 3.99 -6.70 0.96
CA THR A 101 4.53 -7.97 0.41
C THR A 101 4.73 -7.87 -1.10
N GLU A 102 4.96 -8.97 -1.83
CA GLU A 102 4.95 -8.95 -3.30
C GLU A 102 3.52 -8.83 -3.86
N GLU A 103 2.54 -9.38 -3.14
CA GLU A 103 1.15 -9.55 -3.58
C GLU A 103 0.17 -8.52 -3.00
N ALA A 104 0.62 -7.66 -2.08
CA ALA A 104 -0.23 -6.62 -1.51
C ALA A 104 -0.75 -5.65 -2.60
N ASP A 105 -2.04 -5.39 -2.61
CA ASP A 105 -2.63 -4.30 -3.39
C ASP A 105 -2.36 -2.98 -2.67
N LEU A 106 -1.57 -2.09 -3.30
CA LEU A 106 -1.22 -0.80 -2.71
C LEU A 106 -2.22 0.30 -3.07
N GLY A 107 -3.19 -0.02 -3.93
CA GLY A 107 -4.05 0.98 -4.54
C GLY A 107 -3.25 1.98 -5.39
N ILE A 108 -3.81 3.18 -5.50
CA ILE A 108 -3.26 4.25 -6.36
C ILE A 108 -2.47 5.32 -5.58
N GLY A 109 -2.47 5.23 -4.25
CA GLY A 109 -1.81 6.19 -3.39
C GLY A 109 -2.14 5.97 -1.91
N HIS A 110 -2.11 7.05 -1.15
CA HIS A 110 -2.38 6.98 0.28
C HIS A 110 -2.98 8.28 0.85
N LEU A 111 -3.71 8.13 1.95
CA LEU A 111 -4.28 9.21 2.74
C LEU A 111 -3.30 9.51 3.89
N ARG A 112 -2.87 10.77 3.95
CA ARG A 112 -1.88 11.23 4.93
C ARG A 112 -2.14 12.64 5.43
N PRO A 113 -1.51 13.06 6.53
CA PRO A 113 -1.38 14.48 6.88
C PRO A 113 -0.71 15.27 5.76
N LYS A 114 -1.24 16.45 5.46
CA LYS A 114 -0.71 17.35 4.42
C LYS A 114 0.67 17.90 4.80
N GLN A 115 0.82 18.34 6.05
CA GLN A 115 2.09 18.84 6.60
C GLN A 115 2.76 17.75 7.43
N VAL A 116 3.63 16.96 6.80
CA VAL A 116 4.38 15.89 7.50
C VAL A 116 5.44 16.48 8.43
N SER A 117 6.11 17.57 8.01
CA SER A 117 7.19 18.20 8.78
C SER A 117 6.74 18.78 10.12
N SER A 118 5.48 19.21 10.25
CA SER A 118 4.95 19.71 11.53
C SER A 118 4.69 18.61 12.55
N LEU A 119 4.60 17.35 12.10
CA LEU A 119 4.46 16.19 12.98
C LEU A 119 5.81 15.73 13.51
N GLN A 120 6.90 16.01 12.78
CA GLN A 120 8.26 15.64 13.12
C GLN A 120 8.81 16.53 14.25
N ASP A 121 8.49 16.19 15.50
CA ASP A 121 9.17 16.76 16.66
C ASP A 121 10.52 16.09 16.92
N SER A 122 11.26 16.57 17.93
CA SER A 122 12.58 16.04 18.28
C SER A 122 12.58 14.57 18.76
N SER A 123 11.42 13.98 19.02
CA SER A 123 11.25 12.58 19.44
C SER A 123 10.80 11.65 18.30
N TRP A 124 10.54 12.20 17.11
CA TRP A 124 9.99 11.49 15.95
C TRP A 124 10.74 10.21 15.54
N PRO A 125 12.08 10.17 15.45
CA PRO A 125 12.78 8.96 15.02
C PRO A 125 12.77 7.82 16.06
N GLN A 126 12.42 8.12 17.32
CA GLN A 126 12.59 7.19 18.44
C GLN A 126 11.27 6.64 18.99
N SER A 127 10.12 7.07 18.44
CA SER A 127 8.82 6.70 18.97
C SER A 127 7.99 5.89 17.96
N PRO A 128 7.86 4.56 18.14
CA PRO A 128 6.97 3.73 17.32
C PRO A 128 5.51 4.22 17.31
N THR A 129 5.09 4.94 18.36
CA THR A 129 3.75 5.53 18.50
C THR A 129 3.59 6.87 17.79
N ALA A 130 4.69 7.57 17.46
CA ALA A 130 4.61 8.82 16.69
C ALA A 130 4.04 8.57 15.28
N ASN A 131 4.29 7.38 14.72
CA ASN A 131 4.07 7.10 13.31
C ASN A 131 2.60 7.16 12.85
N ALA A 132 1.65 6.89 13.74
CA ALA A 132 0.21 7.04 13.47
C ALA A 132 -0.47 8.06 14.41
N SER A 133 0.30 8.78 15.23
CA SER A 133 -0.24 9.68 16.26
C SER A 133 -1.18 10.75 15.71
N TRP A 134 -0.99 11.16 14.45
CA TRP A 134 -1.83 12.10 13.72
C TRP A 134 -3.31 11.69 13.67
N LEU A 135 -3.63 10.40 13.81
CA LEU A 135 -5.02 9.94 13.84
C LEU A 135 -5.80 10.51 15.03
N ARG A 136 -5.13 10.92 16.12
CA ARG A 136 -5.77 11.59 17.27
C ARG A 136 -6.38 12.95 16.92
N ASP A 137 -5.96 13.52 15.80
CA ASP A 137 -6.31 14.87 15.33
C ASP A 137 -7.23 14.82 14.11
N VAL A 138 -7.58 13.61 13.65
CA VAL A 138 -8.45 13.40 12.49
C VAL A 138 -9.90 13.59 12.88
N THR A 139 -10.65 14.17 11.95
CA THR A 139 -12.11 14.08 11.88
C THR A 139 -12.45 13.83 10.42
N LEU A 140 -12.92 12.62 10.10
CA LEU A 140 -13.22 12.20 8.74
C LEU A 140 -14.48 11.31 8.75
N PRO A 141 -15.61 11.77 8.17
CA PRO A 141 -16.77 10.93 7.98
C PRO A 141 -16.48 9.84 6.96
N ILE A 142 -17.04 8.66 7.18
CA ILE A 142 -16.87 7.50 6.30
C ILE A 142 -18.21 6.92 5.86
N TYR A 143 -18.21 6.42 4.64
CA TYR A 143 -19.38 6.03 3.88
C TYR A 143 -19.21 4.62 3.31
N ALA A 144 -20.31 3.91 3.11
CA ALA A 144 -20.31 2.57 2.56
C ALA A 144 -20.24 2.61 1.02
N ALA A 145 -20.80 3.67 0.45
CA ALA A 145 -20.76 3.99 -0.96
C ALA A 145 -20.70 5.52 -1.15
N PRO A 146 -20.20 6.00 -2.29
CA PRO A 146 -20.29 7.42 -2.68
C PRO A 146 -21.73 7.91 -2.66
N GLU A 147 -21.94 9.15 -2.22
CA GLU A 147 -23.25 9.82 -2.14
C GLU A 147 -24.27 9.14 -1.19
N GLY A 148 -23.86 8.07 -0.50
CA GLY A 148 -24.69 7.40 0.49
C GLY A 148 -24.71 8.14 1.83
N GLU A 149 -25.49 7.60 2.75
CA GLU A 149 -25.45 8.04 4.15
C GLU A 149 -24.10 7.67 4.79
N PRO A 150 -23.54 8.54 5.65
CA PRO A 150 -22.39 8.18 6.48
C PRO A 150 -22.80 7.02 7.40
N TRP A 151 -21.89 6.08 7.64
CA TRP A 151 -22.11 5.01 8.62
C TRP A 151 -21.17 5.10 9.82
N GLY A 152 -20.20 6.00 9.78
CA GLY A 152 -19.28 6.22 10.88
C GLY A 152 -18.32 7.38 10.66
N TRP A 153 -17.38 7.50 11.58
CA TRP A 153 -16.35 8.52 11.61
C TRP A 153 -15.02 7.95 12.06
N PHE A 154 -13.94 8.35 11.40
CA PHE A 154 -12.64 8.41 12.04
C PHE A 154 -12.54 9.73 12.79
N ILE A 155 -12.54 9.67 14.12
CA ILE A 155 -12.47 10.86 14.95
C ILE A 155 -11.59 10.62 16.17
N ASN A 156 -10.59 11.48 16.37
CA ASN A 156 -9.76 11.50 17.56
C ASN A 156 -9.05 10.18 17.91
N GLY A 157 -8.66 9.40 16.89
CA GLY A 157 -8.03 8.08 17.07
C GLY A 157 -9.02 6.92 17.27
N TRP A 158 -10.31 7.19 17.08
CA TRP A 158 -11.40 6.22 17.18
C TRP A 158 -12.09 6.01 15.84
N LEU A 159 -12.54 4.78 15.61
CA LEU A 159 -13.60 4.47 14.66
C LEU A 159 -14.93 4.48 15.43
N VAL A 160 -15.77 5.48 15.18
CA VAL A 160 -17.08 5.65 15.80
C VAL A 160 -18.16 5.28 14.78
N THR A 161 -19.11 4.44 15.17
CA THR A 161 -20.23 4.02 14.32
C THR A 161 -21.53 4.17 15.10
N ASP A 162 -22.66 4.32 14.43
CA ASP A 162 -23.95 4.53 15.11
C ASP A 162 -24.46 3.28 15.85
N GLN A 163 -23.94 2.09 15.51
CA GLN A 163 -24.49 0.80 15.94
C GLN A 163 -23.57 0.01 16.89
N ALA A 164 -22.38 0.52 17.20
CA ALA A 164 -21.40 -0.20 18.00
C ALA A 164 -20.58 0.74 18.88
N ASP A 165 -19.97 0.16 19.93
CA ASP A 165 -19.03 0.88 20.78
C ASP A 165 -17.85 1.42 19.94
N PRO A 166 -17.36 2.64 20.24
CA PRO A 166 -16.17 3.18 19.59
C PRO A 166 -14.97 2.24 19.68
N LEU A 167 -14.28 2.04 18.57
CA LEU A 167 -13.09 1.19 18.50
C LEU A 167 -11.84 2.07 18.43
N ALA A 168 -10.94 1.97 19.42
CA ALA A 168 -9.67 2.66 19.36
C ALA A 168 -8.74 2.00 18.34
N VAL A 169 -8.15 2.82 17.47
CA VAL A 169 -7.28 2.35 16.38
C VAL A 169 -6.06 1.61 16.95
N GLY A 170 -5.84 0.39 16.48
CA GLY A 170 -4.69 -0.45 16.85
C GLY A 170 -4.80 -1.12 18.23
N ARG A 171 -5.71 -0.67 19.11
CA ARG A 171 -5.93 -1.30 20.41
C ARG A 171 -7.09 -2.29 20.36
N ASP A 172 -8.24 -1.84 19.87
CA ASP A 172 -9.48 -2.61 19.89
C ASP A 172 -9.71 -3.35 18.56
N ALA A 173 -9.06 -2.89 17.49
CA ALA A 173 -9.06 -3.55 16.18
C ALA A 173 -7.72 -3.35 15.46
N ALA A 174 -7.40 -4.28 14.56
CA ALA A 174 -6.22 -4.18 13.72
C ALA A 174 -6.48 -3.29 12.50
N PHE A 175 -5.57 -2.36 12.22
CA PHE A 175 -5.67 -1.41 11.12
C PHE A 175 -4.57 -1.62 10.10
N SER A 176 -4.92 -1.57 8.82
CA SER A 176 -3.98 -1.71 7.72
C SER A 176 -3.41 -0.35 7.37
N MET A 177 -2.11 -0.17 7.56
CA MET A 177 -1.41 1.07 7.24
C MET A 177 -0.05 0.75 6.61
N LEU A 178 0.41 1.62 5.73
CA LEU A 178 1.70 1.52 5.06
C LEU A 178 2.69 2.52 5.66
N HIS A 179 3.95 2.10 5.81
CA HIS A 179 5.06 2.98 6.16
C HIS A 179 5.51 3.73 4.89
N THR A 180 5.23 5.03 4.81
CA THR A 180 5.41 5.81 3.56
C THR A 180 6.38 6.99 3.69
N TYR A 181 6.77 7.33 4.91
CA TYR A 181 7.86 8.27 5.23
C TYR A 181 8.61 7.75 6.44
N SER A 182 9.84 8.23 6.68
CA SER A 182 10.52 8.00 7.96
C SER A 182 9.58 8.39 9.12
N GLY A 183 9.19 7.39 9.91
CA GLY A 183 8.23 7.52 11.00
C GLY A 183 6.80 7.94 10.63
N LEU A 184 6.24 7.62 9.45
CA LEU A 184 4.81 7.90 9.17
C LEU A 184 4.08 6.67 8.60
N TYR A 185 2.96 6.33 9.24
CA TYR A 185 2.01 5.34 8.76
C TYR A 185 0.78 6.01 8.17
N THR A 186 0.34 5.52 7.01
CA THR A 186 -0.75 6.12 6.21
C THR A 186 -1.70 5.06 5.69
N PHE A 187 -2.96 5.43 5.43
CA PHE A 187 -3.92 4.48 4.87
C PHE A 187 -3.75 4.36 3.35
N PRO A 188 -3.68 3.15 2.79
CA PRO A 188 -3.70 2.97 1.34
C PRO A 188 -5.03 3.42 0.74
N VAL A 189 -4.95 4.13 -0.37
CA VAL A 189 -6.09 4.64 -1.14
C VAL A 189 -6.22 3.79 -2.38
N MET A 190 -7.32 3.04 -2.45
CA MET A 190 -7.58 2.05 -3.50
C MET A 190 -8.08 2.70 -4.78
N GLU A 191 -8.83 3.79 -4.66
CA GLU A 191 -9.48 4.45 -5.80
C GLU A 191 -9.78 5.91 -5.47
N VAL A 192 -9.70 6.77 -6.49
CA VAL A 192 -10.18 8.16 -6.46
C VAL A 192 -11.03 8.42 -7.70
N ARG A 193 -12.26 8.88 -7.48
CA ARG A 193 -13.22 9.24 -8.51
C ARG A 193 -13.08 10.73 -8.91
N PRO A 194 -13.47 11.09 -10.13
CA PRO A 194 -13.46 12.48 -10.60
C PRO A 194 -14.32 13.46 -9.78
N ASP A 195 -15.33 12.95 -9.09
CA ASP A 195 -16.23 13.73 -8.26
C ASP A 195 -15.70 13.98 -6.83
N GLY A 196 -14.47 13.54 -6.52
CA GLY A 196 -13.84 13.77 -5.23
C GLY A 196 -14.08 12.68 -4.18
N TRP A 197 -14.83 11.62 -4.52
CA TRP A 197 -14.94 10.45 -3.67
C TRP A 197 -13.69 9.57 -3.79
N PHE A 198 -13.19 9.09 -2.66
CA PHE A 198 -12.07 8.16 -2.64
C PHE A 198 -12.36 7.00 -1.71
N ARG A 199 -11.86 5.82 -2.08
CA ARG A 199 -11.95 4.60 -1.29
C ARG A 199 -10.59 4.29 -0.69
N PHE A 200 -10.54 4.10 0.61
CA PHE A 200 -9.31 3.73 1.32
C PHE A 200 -9.54 2.48 2.15
N GLN A 201 -8.48 1.69 2.32
CA GLN A 201 -8.50 0.51 3.16
C GLN A 201 -7.99 0.89 4.56
N TYR A 202 -8.75 0.53 5.59
CA TYR A 202 -8.43 0.86 6.98
C TYR A 202 -8.22 -0.39 7.85
N THR A 203 -8.73 -1.56 7.44
CA THR A 203 -8.34 -2.88 8.01
C THR A 203 -8.00 -3.84 6.87
N PRO A 204 -7.42 -5.03 7.13
CA PRO A 204 -7.07 -5.98 6.07
C PRO A 204 -8.23 -6.36 5.12
N VAL A 205 -9.47 -6.27 5.59
CA VAL A 205 -10.68 -6.58 4.79
C VAL A 205 -11.67 -5.41 4.70
N GLY A 206 -11.43 -4.33 5.45
CA GLY A 206 -12.33 -3.20 5.59
C GLY A 206 -11.90 -2.02 4.72
N THR A 207 -12.83 -1.55 3.89
CA THR A 207 -12.66 -0.33 3.09
C THR A 207 -13.81 0.63 3.38
N ALA A 208 -13.52 1.92 3.22
CA ALA A 208 -14.49 2.97 3.39
C ALA A 208 -14.34 4.01 2.27
N TRP A 209 -15.46 4.64 1.93
CA TRP A 209 -15.47 5.83 1.10
C TRP A 209 -15.38 7.07 1.98
N ALA A 210 -14.69 8.10 1.50
CA ALA A 210 -14.70 9.45 2.05
C ALA A 210 -14.62 10.47 0.90
N HIS A 211 -14.89 11.73 1.20
CA HIS A 211 -14.91 12.79 0.20
C HIS A 211 -13.81 13.82 0.46
N VAL A 212 -13.13 14.29 -0.59
CA VAL A 212 -12.00 15.23 -0.47
C VAL A 212 -12.37 16.55 0.21
N SER A 213 -13.64 16.98 0.16
CA SER A 213 -14.10 18.19 0.86
C SER A 213 -14.10 18.06 2.38
N HIS A 214 -13.93 16.84 2.92
CA HIS A 214 -13.91 16.56 4.36
C HIS A 214 -12.48 16.41 4.92
N LEU A 215 -11.44 16.52 4.08
CA LEU A 215 -10.05 16.31 4.50
C LEU A 215 -9.51 17.36 5.48
N ASN A 216 -10.22 18.47 5.70
CA ASN A 216 -9.83 19.55 6.60
C ASN A 216 -10.84 19.80 7.74
N LEU A 217 -11.58 18.76 8.16
CA LEU A 217 -12.52 18.87 9.29
C LEU A 217 -11.83 18.70 10.66
N GLY A 218 -10.70 18.00 10.71
CA GLY A 218 -9.94 17.76 11.94
C GLY A 218 -8.97 18.89 12.29
N SER A 219 -8.22 18.74 13.39
CA SER A 219 -7.10 19.61 13.74
C SER A 219 -5.88 19.36 12.84
N VAL A 220 -5.79 18.20 12.19
CA VAL A 220 -4.82 17.91 11.13
C VAL A 220 -5.48 17.96 9.75
N GLU A 221 -4.92 18.77 8.85
CA GLU A 221 -5.33 18.77 7.45
C GLU A 221 -4.77 17.53 6.75
N LEU A 222 -5.65 16.78 6.07
CA LEU A 222 -5.32 15.58 5.32
C LEU A 222 -5.16 15.89 3.83
N THR A 223 -4.45 15.01 3.13
CA THR A 223 -4.31 15.02 1.68
C THR A 223 -4.24 13.61 1.15
N LEU A 224 -4.62 13.45 -0.12
CA LEU A 224 -4.32 12.26 -0.91
C LEU A 224 -3.00 12.51 -1.64
N GLU A 225 -2.11 11.53 -1.62
CA GLU A 225 -0.86 11.55 -2.37
C GLU A 225 -0.80 10.28 -3.23
N THR A 226 -0.48 10.42 -4.52
CA THR A 226 -0.37 9.27 -5.43
C THR A 226 0.96 8.56 -5.22
N TRP A 227 1.03 7.28 -5.60
CA TRP A 227 2.30 6.57 -5.58
C TRP A 227 3.32 7.16 -6.56
N GLU A 228 2.89 7.67 -7.70
CA GLU A 228 3.74 8.36 -8.69
C GLU A 228 4.46 9.55 -8.03
N ASP A 229 3.72 10.44 -7.37
CA ASP A 229 4.27 11.61 -6.67
C ASP A 229 5.21 11.18 -5.53
N ARG A 230 4.80 10.19 -4.75
CA ARG A 230 5.57 9.69 -3.61
C ARG A 230 6.90 9.07 -4.08
N PHE A 231 6.88 8.23 -5.10
CA PHE A 231 8.08 7.59 -5.65
C PHE A 231 9.06 8.60 -6.21
N LEU A 232 8.60 9.61 -6.97
CA LEU A 232 9.46 10.70 -7.44
C LEU A 232 10.19 11.42 -6.30
N SER A 233 9.55 11.55 -5.14
CA SER A 233 10.15 12.21 -3.97
C SER A 233 10.96 11.29 -3.04
N ALA A 234 10.91 9.97 -3.23
CA ALA A 234 11.61 9.00 -2.38
C ALA A 234 13.13 8.92 -2.67
N GLY A 235 13.57 9.46 -3.80
CA GLY A 235 14.98 9.44 -4.25
C GLY A 235 15.43 8.08 -4.81
N TRP A 236 14.84 6.98 -4.35
CA TRP A 236 15.03 5.66 -4.93
C TRP A 236 13.83 4.74 -4.71
N ILE A 237 13.76 3.72 -5.55
CA ILE A 237 12.75 2.66 -5.51
C ILE A 237 13.43 1.29 -5.64
N GLU A 238 12.72 0.25 -5.24
CA GLU A 238 13.10 -1.15 -5.37
C GLU A 238 11.96 -1.95 -6.00
N PHE A 239 12.29 -3.04 -6.69
CA PHE A 239 11.26 -3.99 -7.10
C PHE A 239 10.78 -4.77 -5.89
N ARG A 240 9.45 -4.89 -5.75
CA ARG A 240 8.84 -5.67 -4.66
C ARG A 240 9.24 -7.14 -4.74
N LYS A 241 9.38 -7.67 -5.96
CA LYS A 241 9.87 -9.03 -6.19
C LYS A 241 11.39 -9.09 -6.04
N HIS A 242 11.84 -9.52 -4.86
CA HIS A 242 13.26 -9.53 -4.54
C HIS A 242 14.01 -10.63 -5.29
N GLY A 243 15.29 -10.36 -5.60
CA GLY A 243 16.20 -11.34 -6.20
C GLY A 243 16.01 -11.61 -7.70
N ALA A 244 14.98 -11.03 -8.33
CA ALA A 244 14.78 -11.13 -9.77
C ALA A 244 15.52 -10.01 -10.53
N SER A 245 16.04 -10.32 -11.72
CA SER A 245 16.48 -9.29 -12.65
C SER A 245 15.30 -8.75 -13.44
N HIS A 246 15.28 -7.43 -13.66
CA HIS A 246 14.20 -6.76 -14.38
C HIS A 246 14.70 -6.12 -15.67
N ALA A 247 13.82 -5.99 -16.65
CA ALA A 247 14.15 -5.39 -17.93
C ALA A 247 14.24 -3.86 -17.82
N LEU A 248 15.35 -3.29 -18.30
CA LEU A 248 15.45 -1.88 -18.65
C LEU A 248 15.20 -1.75 -20.14
N MET A 249 14.21 -0.94 -20.50
CA MET A 249 13.79 -0.71 -21.87
C MET A 249 14.24 0.68 -22.34
N PRO A 250 14.54 0.87 -23.64
CA PRO A 250 14.87 2.20 -24.14
C PRO A 250 13.64 3.12 -24.23
N GLN A 251 12.42 2.55 -24.33
CA GLN A 251 11.15 3.26 -24.48
C GLN A 251 9.97 2.48 -23.86
N PRO A 252 8.86 3.14 -23.51
CA PRO A 252 7.70 2.55 -22.80
C PRO A 252 6.74 1.73 -23.68
N GLU A 253 7.24 0.91 -24.62
CA GLU A 253 6.41 0.19 -25.60
C GLU A 253 6.77 -1.29 -25.74
N SER A 254 5.77 -2.12 -26.09
CA SER A 254 5.97 -3.54 -26.37
C SER A 254 6.67 -3.74 -27.72
N GLY A 255 7.73 -4.57 -27.75
CA GLY A 255 8.39 -5.01 -29.00
C GLY A 255 9.77 -4.41 -29.26
N GLN A 256 10.24 -3.50 -28.40
CA GLN A 256 11.62 -3.02 -28.45
C GLN A 256 12.60 -4.06 -27.88
N SER A 257 13.84 -4.03 -28.38
CA SER A 257 14.92 -4.83 -27.81
C SER A 257 15.25 -4.37 -26.40
N LEU A 258 15.50 -5.34 -25.52
CA LEU A 258 16.01 -5.12 -24.17
C LEU A 258 17.29 -4.27 -24.21
N GLN A 259 17.34 -3.17 -23.46
CA GLN A 259 18.55 -2.34 -23.35
C GLN A 259 19.53 -2.97 -22.38
N ALA A 260 19.06 -3.34 -21.18
CA ALA A 260 19.88 -3.96 -20.15
C ALA A 260 19.01 -4.74 -19.15
N LEU A 261 19.65 -5.57 -18.34
CA LEU A 261 19.04 -6.13 -17.14
C LEU A 261 19.44 -5.29 -15.92
N ILE A 262 18.47 -5.05 -15.04
CA ILE A 262 18.64 -4.44 -13.74
C ILE A 262 18.85 -5.57 -12.74
N SER A 263 19.99 -5.57 -12.08
CA SER A 263 20.30 -6.57 -11.05
C SER A 263 19.53 -6.26 -9.75
N PRO A 264 19.25 -7.26 -8.89
CA PRO A 264 18.57 -7.03 -7.61
C PRO A 264 19.27 -6.01 -6.71
N ASN A 265 20.59 -5.88 -6.81
CA ASN A 265 21.40 -4.91 -6.07
C ASN A 265 21.73 -3.71 -6.97
N SER A 266 20.69 -2.97 -7.37
CA SER A 266 20.82 -1.73 -8.14
C SER A 266 20.18 -0.58 -7.40
N LEU A 267 20.78 0.61 -7.50
CA LEU A 267 20.09 1.84 -7.11
C LEU A 267 19.23 2.30 -8.29
N ILE A 268 17.92 2.41 -8.06
CA ILE A 268 16.95 2.82 -9.08
C ILE A 268 16.33 4.14 -8.64
N GLU A 269 16.77 5.23 -9.27
CA GLU A 269 16.25 6.58 -9.03
C GLU A 269 15.12 6.86 -10.04
N PRO A 270 13.87 7.11 -9.59
CA PRO A 270 12.78 7.49 -10.47
C PRO A 270 12.95 8.93 -10.99
N LEU A 271 12.76 9.12 -12.29
CA LEU A 271 12.91 10.41 -12.96
C LEU A 271 11.57 10.99 -13.43
N GLU A 272 10.74 10.15 -14.05
CA GLU A 272 9.40 10.51 -14.55
C GLU A 272 8.52 9.26 -14.67
N PHE A 273 7.20 9.46 -14.76
CA PHE A 273 6.21 8.42 -14.92
C PHE A 273 5.34 8.70 -16.16
N GLU A 274 5.12 7.68 -16.98
CA GLU A 274 4.23 7.70 -18.14
C GLU A 274 3.37 6.42 -18.14
N GLY A 275 2.13 6.54 -17.67
CA GLY A 275 1.23 5.39 -17.54
C GLY A 275 1.82 4.30 -16.65
N ASP A 276 1.99 3.09 -17.19
CA ASP A 276 2.53 1.93 -16.46
C ASP A 276 4.07 1.90 -16.41
N TRP A 277 4.72 2.91 -16.99
CA TRP A 277 6.17 2.98 -17.13
C TRP A 277 6.77 4.10 -16.30
N ALA A 278 7.90 3.81 -15.68
CA ALA A 278 8.71 4.78 -14.97
C ALA A 278 10.04 4.89 -15.69
N ARG A 279 10.42 6.10 -16.06
CA ARG A 279 11.79 6.35 -16.48
C ARG A 279 12.65 6.45 -15.23
N VAL A 280 13.75 5.73 -15.24
CA VAL A 280 14.63 5.59 -14.10
C VAL A 280 16.08 5.79 -14.51
N ARG A 281 16.89 6.24 -13.55
CA ARG A 281 18.34 6.15 -13.59
C ARG A 281 18.78 4.98 -12.73
N VAL A 282 19.43 4.01 -13.34
CA VAL A 282 19.90 2.80 -12.68
C VAL A 282 21.42 2.87 -12.52
N THR A 283 21.91 2.70 -11.29
CA THR A 283 23.33 2.55 -10.97
C THR A 283 23.61 1.15 -10.46
N GLN A 284 24.55 0.44 -11.11
CA GLN A 284 24.92 -0.94 -10.75
C GLN A 284 26.39 -1.26 -11.13
N PRO A 285 27.07 -2.16 -10.37
CA PRO A 285 26.60 -2.76 -9.12
C PRO A 285 26.74 -1.80 -7.92
N VAL A 286 25.87 -1.99 -6.93
CA VAL A 286 25.92 -1.25 -5.66
C VAL A 286 26.04 -2.23 -4.48
N ASP A 287 26.59 -1.77 -3.36
CA ASP A 287 26.53 -2.43 -2.06
C ASP A 287 25.73 -1.57 -1.10
N ALA A 288 24.57 -2.08 -0.68
CA ALA A 288 23.49 -1.31 -0.07
C ALA A 288 23.18 -0.04 -0.89
N CYS A 289 23.68 1.11 -0.43
CA CYS A 289 23.40 2.42 -0.98
C CYS A 289 24.62 3.08 -1.64
N ALA A 290 25.72 2.34 -1.77
CA ALA A 290 26.97 2.86 -2.31
C ALA A 290 27.32 2.19 -3.65
N PRO A 291 27.54 2.98 -4.73
CA PRO A 291 28.13 2.45 -5.96
C PRO A 291 29.49 1.81 -5.71
N LEU A 292 29.69 0.61 -6.24
CA LEU A 292 30.99 -0.08 -6.16
C LEU A 292 31.98 0.46 -7.21
N PRO A 293 33.30 0.25 -7.04
CA PRO A 293 34.28 0.63 -8.06
C PRO A 293 33.95 0.02 -9.43
N GLY A 294 33.85 0.88 -10.45
CA GLY A 294 33.46 0.47 -11.80
C GLY A 294 31.95 0.39 -12.04
N ALA A 295 31.11 0.82 -11.07
CA ALA A 295 29.69 0.96 -11.27
C ALA A 295 29.38 1.90 -12.46
N GLY A 296 28.45 1.45 -13.29
CA GLY A 296 27.91 2.22 -14.40
C GLY A 296 26.53 2.78 -14.06
N THR A 297 26.19 3.89 -14.70
CA THR A 297 24.87 4.51 -14.62
C THR A 297 24.24 4.53 -16.01
N GLN A 298 22.97 4.17 -16.09
CA GLN A 298 22.20 4.17 -17.32
C GLN A 298 20.76 4.59 -17.06
N GLU A 299 20.17 5.31 -18.01
CA GLU A 299 18.76 5.65 -17.97
C GLU A 299 17.96 4.74 -18.90
N GLY A 300 16.70 4.52 -18.56
CA GLY A 300 15.75 3.78 -19.38
C GLY A 300 14.41 3.69 -18.68
N TRP A 301 13.55 2.83 -19.19
CA TRP A 301 12.17 2.65 -18.73
C TRP A 301 12.00 1.29 -18.09
N ILE A 302 11.34 1.27 -16.95
CA ILE A 302 10.89 0.06 -16.28
C ILE A 302 9.37 0.07 -16.19
N ARG A 303 8.78 -1.12 -16.16
CA ARG A 303 7.38 -1.25 -15.80
C ARG A 303 7.27 -1.15 -14.27
N TRP A 304 6.58 -0.13 -13.78
CA TRP A 304 6.44 0.11 -12.34
C TRP A 304 5.10 -0.35 -11.80
N ARG A 305 4.10 -0.60 -12.66
CA ARG A 305 2.82 -1.18 -12.27
C ARG A 305 2.25 -2.16 -13.31
N THR A 306 1.35 -3.02 -12.86
CA THR A 306 0.57 -3.91 -13.73
C THR A 306 -0.51 -3.13 -14.47
N GLY A 307 -1.13 -3.74 -15.49
CA GLY A 307 -2.30 -3.14 -16.15
C GLY A 307 -3.53 -3.05 -15.25
N GLU A 308 -3.50 -3.71 -14.08
CA GLU A 308 -4.53 -3.67 -13.03
C GLU A 308 -4.25 -2.58 -11.98
N GLN A 309 -3.22 -1.75 -12.20
CA GLN A 309 -2.76 -0.66 -11.31
C GLN A 309 -1.97 -1.09 -10.08
N ASP A 310 -1.62 -2.37 -9.94
CA ASP A 310 -0.77 -2.82 -8.83
C ASP A 310 0.67 -2.35 -9.01
N SER A 311 1.21 -1.66 -8.00
CA SER A 311 2.61 -1.25 -8.02
C SER A 311 3.54 -2.48 -7.95
N LEU A 312 4.48 -2.57 -8.88
CA LEU A 312 5.58 -3.55 -8.91
C LEU A 312 6.81 -3.07 -8.13
N VAL A 313 6.82 -1.80 -7.75
CA VAL A 313 7.92 -1.14 -7.06
C VAL A 313 7.48 -0.64 -5.69
N TRP A 314 8.44 -0.45 -4.81
CA TRP A 314 8.29 0.18 -3.51
C TRP A 314 9.51 1.04 -3.20
N PHE A 315 9.55 1.65 -2.02
CA PHE A 315 10.73 2.36 -1.51
C PHE A 315 10.83 2.14 0.00
N PRO A 316 12.02 1.92 0.56
CA PRO A 316 12.18 1.88 1.99
C PRO A 316 12.07 3.30 2.56
N PRO A 317 11.17 3.55 3.52
CA PRO A 317 10.92 4.90 4.04
C PRO A 317 12.09 5.50 4.84
N GLU A 318 12.97 4.63 5.34
CA GLU A 318 14.21 5.02 6.01
C GLU A 318 15.30 5.48 5.03
N GLY A 319 15.06 5.23 3.74
CA GLY A 319 15.94 5.59 2.66
C GLY A 319 17.19 4.71 2.60
N CYS A 320 18.18 5.34 2.01
CA CYS A 320 19.57 4.95 1.94
C CYS A 320 20.36 5.97 2.78
#